data_AF-A0A2M7HPL8-F1
#
_entry.id   AF-A0A2M7HPL8-F1
#
_cell.length_a   1.000
_cell.length_b   1.000
_cell.length_c   1.000
_cell.angle_alpha   90.00
_cell.angle_beta   90.00
_cell.angle_gamma   90.00
#
_symmetry.space_group_name_H-M   'P 1'
#
loop_
_entity.id
_entity.type
_entity.pdbx_description
1 polymer ?
#
loop_
_entity_poly.entity_id
_entity_poly.type
_entity_poly.pdbx_seq_one_letter_code
_entity_poly.pdbx_strand_id
1 'polypeptide(L)'
;MRRFAEQELTEKEGFTKPCLAAILTPEFSEGYAGFMAAYAGTGKNVHNRDAVEEYALETIPDPELRTLNRARHVMQGEFGANPLFAGDGMTKVDQNNRYAKDIGQNSGVVETFTFERDPLTIDELQTLGAVTLIPAIPLKA
;
A
#
# COMPACT_ATOMS: atom_id res chain seq x y z
N MET A 1 4.70 -13.17 7.69
CA MET A 1 4.69 -11.71 7.45
C MET A 1 5.96 -11.01 7.95
N ARG A 2 6.26 -10.98 9.25
CA ARG A 2 7.41 -10.23 9.82
C ARG A 2 8.76 -10.49 9.12
N ARG A 3 9.15 -11.77 9.02
CA ARG A 3 10.44 -12.20 8.46
C ARG A 3 10.63 -11.87 6.97
N PHE A 4 9.56 -11.94 6.18
CA PHE A 4 9.59 -11.69 4.73
C PHE A 4 9.73 -10.18 4.44
N ALA A 5 8.91 -9.37 5.12
CA ALA A 5 8.97 -7.91 5.00
C ALA A 5 10.33 -7.35 5.43
N GLU A 6 10.95 -7.96 6.45
CA GLU A 6 12.27 -7.59 6.95
C GLU A 6 13.43 -7.96 6.01
N GLN A 7 13.23 -8.86 5.04
CA GLN A 7 14.27 -9.29 4.10
C GLN A 7 14.13 -8.64 2.72
N GLU A 8 12.90 -8.56 2.18
CA GLU A 8 12.67 -8.20 0.77
C GLU A 8 12.39 -6.70 0.55
N LEU A 9 11.89 -6.01 1.57
CA LEU A 9 11.62 -4.56 1.50
C LEU A 9 12.85 -3.73 1.85
N THR A 10 13.69 -4.26 2.74
CA THR A 10 14.77 -3.54 3.43
C THR A 10 15.87 -3.07 2.47
N GLU A 11 16.32 -3.91 1.54
CA GLU A 11 17.55 -3.61 0.78
C GLU A 11 17.33 -2.74 -0.47
N LYS A 12 16.22 -2.90 -1.20
CA LYS A 12 16.04 -2.25 -2.52
C LYS A 12 15.35 -0.88 -2.45
N GLU A 13 14.41 -0.68 -1.53
CA GLU A 13 13.62 0.56 -1.41
C GLU A 13 14.00 1.44 -0.23
N GLY A 14 15.08 1.06 0.47
CA GLY A 14 15.48 1.71 1.72
C GLY A 14 14.42 1.57 2.82
N PHE A 15 13.57 0.54 2.79
CA PHE A 15 12.63 0.20 3.87
C PHE A 15 13.39 -0.36 5.09
N THR A 16 14.45 0.30 5.51
CA THR A 16 15.30 -0.17 6.61
C THR A 16 14.80 0.43 7.91
N LYS A 17 14.44 -0.44 8.86
CA LYS A 17 14.06 -0.19 10.28
C LYS A 17 12.58 -0.20 10.69
N PRO A 18 11.58 0.23 9.92
CA PRO A 18 10.21 0.26 10.44
C PRO A 18 9.51 -1.11 10.32
N CYS A 19 8.94 -1.57 11.43
CA CYS A 19 8.11 -2.78 11.42
C CYS A 19 6.80 -2.49 10.70
N LEU A 20 6.37 -3.35 9.76
CA LEU A 20 5.05 -3.22 9.10
C LEU A 20 3.91 -3.02 10.12
N ALA A 21 3.99 -3.71 11.26
CA ALA A 21 3.01 -3.57 12.34
C ALA A 21 2.91 -2.14 12.92
N ALA A 22 3.95 -1.31 12.78
CA ALA A 22 3.94 0.07 13.25
C ALA A 22 3.28 1.05 12.27
N ILE A 23 3.25 0.71 10.97
CA ILE A 23 2.65 1.56 9.92
C ILE A 23 1.27 1.06 9.46
N LEU A 24 0.92 -0.19 9.80
CA LEU A 24 -0.36 -0.83 9.53
C LEU A 24 -1.26 -0.76 10.78
N THR A 25 -1.44 0.43 11.33
CA THR A 25 -2.45 0.67 12.37
C THR A 25 -3.43 1.75 11.90
N PRO A 26 -4.67 1.77 12.42
CA PRO A 26 -5.62 2.83 12.15
C PRO A 26 -5.09 4.22 12.47
N GLU A 27 -4.42 4.38 13.60
CA GLU A 27 -3.90 5.65 14.10
C GLU A 27 -2.79 6.17 13.18
N PHE A 28 -1.86 5.29 12.78
CA PHE A 28 -0.79 5.68 11.86
C PHE A 28 -1.33 6.02 10.48
N SER A 29 -2.26 5.20 9.97
CA SER A 29 -2.89 5.41 8.66
C SER A 29 -3.65 6.73 8.59
N GLU A 30 -4.34 7.12 9.66
CA GLU A 30 -5.03 8.41 9.74
C GLU A 30 -4.04 9.59 9.73
N GLY A 31 -2.97 9.52 10.53
CA GLY A 31 -1.92 10.54 10.52
C GLY A 31 -1.26 10.68 9.15
N TYR A 32 -0.96 9.55 8.50
CA TYR A 32 -0.38 9.52 7.15
C TYR A 32 -1.35 10.10 6.10
N ALA A 33 -2.64 9.77 6.16
CA ALA A 33 -3.65 10.34 5.27
C ALA A 33 -3.72 11.87 5.41
N GLY A 34 -3.69 12.38 6.64
CA GLY A 34 -3.63 13.82 6.92
C GLY A 34 -2.37 14.49 6.36
N PHE A 35 -1.21 13.85 6.52
CA PHE A 35 0.05 14.31 5.91
C PHE A 35 -0.05 14.40 4.38
N MET A 36 -0.56 13.35 3.72
CA MET A 36 -0.70 13.33 2.26
C MET A 36 -1.72 14.35 1.75
N ALA A 37 -2.81 14.59 2.49
CA ALA A 37 -3.77 15.64 2.17
C ALA A 37 -3.14 17.04 2.28
N ALA A 38 -2.34 17.28 3.32
CA ALA A 38 -1.61 18.54 3.49
C ALA A 38 -0.58 18.74 2.36
N TYR A 39 0.18 17.70 2.01
CA TYR A 39 1.12 17.74 0.89
C TYR A 39 0.41 17.99 -0.45
N ALA A 40 -0.69 17.29 -0.74
CA ALA A 40 -1.48 17.51 -1.95
C ALA A 40 -2.03 18.95 -2.03
N GLY A 41 -2.37 19.55 -0.89
CA GLY A 41 -2.79 20.95 -0.79
C GLY A 41 -1.73 21.97 -1.24
N THR A 42 -0.45 21.57 -1.32
CA THR A 42 0.63 22.41 -1.87
C THR A 42 0.65 22.46 -3.40
N GLY A 43 -0.13 21.61 -4.08
CA GLY A 43 -0.13 21.48 -5.54
C GLY A 43 1.06 20.67 -6.10
N LYS A 44 1.93 20.12 -5.24
CA LYS A 44 3.04 19.24 -5.65
C LYS A 44 2.54 17.84 -6.01
N ASN A 45 3.33 17.13 -6.81
CA ASN A 45 2.99 15.78 -7.28
C ASN A 45 3.17 14.73 -6.15
N VAL A 46 2.08 14.06 -5.77
CA VAL A 46 2.04 12.98 -4.76
C VAL A 46 2.77 11.71 -5.17
N HIS A 47 3.10 11.57 -6.45
CA HIS A 47 3.86 10.44 -7.00
C HIS A 47 5.36 10.75 -7.11
N ASN A 48 5.79 11.98 -6.82
CA ASN A 48 7.21 12.31 -6.74
C ASN A 48 7.72 12.01 -5.33
N ARG A 49 8.31 10.82 -5.16
CA ARG A 49 8.82 10.30 -3.88
C ARG A 49 9.80 11.28 -3.21
N ASP A 50 10.73 11.83 -3.97
CA ASP A 50 11.78 12.69 -3.42
C ASP A 50 11.18 14.00 -2.88
N ALA A 51 10.20 14.57 -3.59
CA ALA A 51 9.51 15.77 -3.13
C ALA A 51 8.62 15.53 -1.90
N VAL A 52 8.05 14.33 -1.74
CA VAL A 52 7.32 13.92 -0.54
C VAL A 52 8.29 13.74 0.64
N GLU A 53 9.47 13.17 0.40
CA GLU A 53 10.52 13.00 1.42
C GLU A 53 11.08 14.35 1.89
N GLU A 54 11.32 15.30 0.97
CA GLU A 54 11.68 16.68 1.31
C GLU A 54 10.61 17.34 2.19
N TYR A 55 9.34 17.21 1.83
CA TYR A 55 8.25 17.75 2.63
C TYR A 55 8.18 17.11 4.03
N ALA A 56 8.42 15.80 4.14
CA ALA A 56 8.48 15.12 5.43
C ALA A 56 9.64 15.65 6.31
N LEU A 57 10.80 15.97 5.72
CA LEU A 57 11.92 16.60 6.42
C LEU A 57 11.56 17.98 6.98
N GLU A 58 10.76 18.75 6.25
CA GLU A 58 10.31 20.09 6.65
C GLU A 58 9.21 20.05 7.73
N THR A 59 8.28 19.10 7.65
CA THR A 59 7.04 19.15 8.47
C THR A 59 6.98 18.16 9.63
N ILE A 60 7.81 17.12 9.63
CA ILE A 60 7.82 16.11 10.69
C ILE A 60 9.13 16.25 11.48
N PRO A 61 9.13 16.86 12.68
CA PRO A 61 10.36 17.08 13.44
C PRO A 61 10.98 15.77 13.97
N ASP A 62 10.15 14.80 14.31
CA ASP A 62 10.56 13.51 14.85
C ASP A 62 11.22 12.62 13.78
N PRO A 63 12.52 12.27 13.91
CA PRO A 63 13.22 11.40 12.97
C PRO A 63 12.65 9.99 12.85
N GLU A 64 12.10 9.44 13.93
CA GLU A 64 11.51 8.10 13.92
C GLU A 64 10.19 8.12 13.16
N LEU A 65 9.33 9.11 13.45
CA LEU A 65 8.09 9.30 12.70
C LEU A 65 8.33 9.59 11.21
N ARG A 66 9.39 10.33 10.86
CA ARG A 66 9.81 10.49 9.44
C ARG A 66 10.16 9.16 8.79
N THR A 67 10.89 8.31 9.50
CA THR A 67 11.27 6.98 9.00
C THR A 67 10.03 6.12 8.75
N LEU A 68 9.06 6.15 9.67
CA LEU A 68 7.79 5.45 9.52
C LEU A 68 6.94 6.01 8.37
N ASN A 69 6.88 7.34 8.22
CA ASN A 69 6.14 8.01 7.15
C ASN A 69 6.70 7.66 5.76
N ARG A 70 8.03 7.73 5.61
CA ARG A 70 8.73 7.31 4.38
C ARG A 70 8.42 5.86 4.02
N ALA A 71 8.43 4.96 5.00
CA ALA A 71 8.08 3.57 4.80
C ALA A 71 6.63 3.36 4.35
N ARG A 72 5.67 4.09 4.94
CA ARG A 72 4.27 4.07 4.50
C ARG A 72 4.08 4.63 3.09
N HIS A 73 4.89 5.61 2.69
CA HIS A 73 4.88 6.18 1.34
C HIS A 73 5.47 5.24 0.30
N VAL A 74 6.58 4.55 0.61
CA VAL A 74 7.08 3.43 -0.21
C VAL A 74 5.98 2.38 -0.39
N MET A 75 5.25 2.06 0.69
CA MET A 75 4.18 1.09 0.61
C MET A 75 3.03 1.53 -0.33
N GLN A 76 2.70 2.82 -0.32
CA GLN A 76 1.73 3.40 -1.24
C GLN A 76 2.19 3.32 -2.71
N GLY A 77 3.46 3.66 -2.96
CA GLY A 77 4.03 3.67 -4.32
C GLY A 77 4.17 2.27 -4.91
N GLU A 78 4.69 1.33 -4.13
CA GLU A 78 5.08 -0.01 -4.61
C GLU A 78 3.95 -1.04 -4.55
N PHE A 79 3.05 -0.94 -3.55
CA PHE A 79 1.99 -1.94 -3.34
C PHE A 79 0.58 -1.40 -3.59
N GLY A 80 0.46 -0.16 -4.08
CA GLY A 80 -0.84 0.46 -4.35
C GLY A 80 -1.65 0.80 -3.11
N ALA A 81 -1.04 0.79 -1.92
CA ALA A 81 -1.69 1.10 -0.64
C ALA A 81 -2.07 2.58 -0.59
N ASN A 82 -3.27 2.92 -1.09
CA ASN A 82 -3.67 4.30 -1.27
C ASN A 82 -3.74 5.05 0.09
N PRO A 83 -3.79 6.41 0.11
CA PRO A 83 -3.85 7.17 1.35
C PRO A 83 -5.07 6.88 2.24
N LEU A 84 -6.13 6.31 1.68
CA LEU A 84 -7.36 5.93 2.39
C LEU A 84 -7.28 4.52 2.99
N PHE A 85 -6.22 3.75 2.73
CA PHE A 85 -6.01 2.47 3.39
C PHE A 85 -5.94 2.68 4.91
N ALA A 86 -6.81 1.98 5.63
CA ALA A 86 -7.11 2.22 7.04
C ALA A 86 -6.15 1.50 8.01
N GLY A 87 -5.20 0.69 7.53
CA GLY A 87 -4.27 -0.02 8.40
C GLY A 87 -4.78 -1.36 8.91
N ASP A 88 -6.08 -1.60 8.86
CA ASP A 88 -6.75 -2.83 9.32
C ASP A 88 -7.05 -3.83 8.19
N GLY A 89 -6.55 -3.57 6.99
CA GLY A 89 -6.83 -4.36 5.77
C GLY A 89 -7.96 -3.80 4.92
N MET A 90 -8.66 -2.76 5.37
CA MET A 90 -9.72 -2.09 4.62
C MET A 90 -9.23 -0.76 4.04
N THR A 91 -9.87 -0.33 2.94
CA THR A 91 -9.74 1.05 2.43
C THR A 91 -10.94 1.86 2.86
N LYS A 92 -10.77 3.09 3.35
CA LYS A 92 -11.91 3.98 3.66
C LYS A 92 -12.60 4.43 2.37
N VAL A 93 -13.92 4.56 2.42
CA VAL A 93 -14.69 5.14 1.31
C VAL A 93 -14.43 6.65 1.25
N ASP A 94 -14.00 7.15 0.09
CA ASP A 94 -13.95 8.59 -0.16
C ASP A 94 -15.36 9.15 -0.39
N GLN A 95 -15.95 9.70 0.66
CA GLN A 95 -17.30 10.27 0.61
C GLN A 95 -17.41 11.52 -0.29
N ASN A 96 -16.28 12.11 -0.69
CA ASN A 96 -16.27 13.22 -1.67
C ASN A 96 -16.30 12.73 -3.12
N ASN A 97 -16.12 11.42 -3.35
CA ASN A 97 -16.21 10.84 -4.69
C ASN A 97 -17.66 10.82 -5.18
N ARG A 98 -17.87 11.24 -6.43
CA ARG A 98 -19.20 11.27 -7.08
C ARG A 98 -19.95 9.94 -7.05
N TYR A 99 -19.23 8.82 -7.00
CA TYR A 99 -19.80 7.47 -6.97
C TYR A 99 -20.09 6.94 -5.56
N ALA A 100 -19.56 7.62 -4.53
CA ALA A 100 -19.61 7.16 -3.16
C ALA A 100 -20.46 8.04 -2.24
N LYS A 101 -20.79 9.27 -2.65
CA LYS A 101 -21.52 10.26 -1.83
C LYS A 101 -22.85 9.77 -1.23
N ASP A 102 -23.50 8.80 -1.89
CA ASP A 102 -24.80 8.25 -1.49
C ASP A 102 -24.67 6.86 -0.85
N ILE A 103 -23.45 6.35 -0.70
CA ILE A 103 -23.17 5.05 -0.10
C ILE A 103 -22.95 5.25 1.40
N GLY A 104 -23.91 4.82 2.22
CA GLY A 104 -23.85 4.88 3.69
C GLY A 104 -22.83 3.93 4.34
N GLN A 105 -21.74 3.62 3.64
CA GLN A 105 -20.70 2.68 4.06
C GLN A 105 -19.37 3.42 4.22
N ASN A 106 -18.67 3.16 5.34
CA ASN A 106 -17.40 3.83 5.65
C ASN A 106 -16.16 3.04 5.20
N SER A 107 -16.31 1.74 4.92
CA SER A 107 -15.22 0.85 4.53
C SER A 107 -15.47 0.31 3.12
N GLY A 108 -14.54 0.53 2.20
CA GLY A 108 -14.56 0.05 0.83
C GLY A 108 -14.00 -1.36 0.70
N VAL A 109 -13.20 -1.59 -0.33
CA VAL A 109 -12.62 -2.90 -0.63
C VAL A 109 -11.55 -3.32 0.37
N VAL A 110 -11.41 -4.63 0.56
CA VAL A 110 -10.25 -5.23 1.23
C VAL A 110 -9.04 -5.03 0.33
N GLU A 111 -7.95 -4.47 0.86
CA GLU A 111 -6.66 -4.43 0.16
C GLU A 111 -5.81 -5.61 0.60
N THR A 112 -5.57 -6.54 -0.33
CA THR A 112 -4.67 -7.67 -0.13
C THR A 112 -3.29 -7.34 -0.68
N PHE A 113 -2.29 -7.26 0.19
CA PHE A 113 -0.89 -7.12 -0.22
C PHE A 113 -0.31 -8.48 -0.57
N THR A 114 -0.21 -8.77 -1.86
CA THR A 114 0.53 -9.93 -2.35
C THR A 114 2.00 -9.55 -2.40
N PHE A 115 2.75 -10.01 -1.41
CA PHE A 115 4.19 -9.78 -1.30
C PHE A 115 5.02 -10.77 -2.12
N GLU A 116 4.39 -11.70 -2.82
CA GLU A 116 5.03 -12.69 -3.68
C GLU A 116 5.52 -12.00 -4.96
N ARG A 117 6.81 -11.62 -4.98
CA ARG A 117 7.45 -10.94 -6.13
C ARG A 117 7.82 -11.90 -7.26
N ASP A 118 7.94 -13.19 -6.95
CA ASP A 118 8.24 -14.25 -7.92
C ASP A 118 7.16 -15.34 -7.79
N PRO A 119 5.88 -15.00 -8.08
CA PRO A 119 4.86 -16.02 -8.09
C PRO A 119 5.25 -17.01 -9.18
N LEU A 120 5.30 -18.29 -8.80
CA LEU A 120 5.46 -19.34 -9.78
C LEU A 120 4.42 -19.12 -10.88
N THR A 121 4.88 -19.17 -12.12
CA THR A 121 3.99 -19.15 -13.28
C THR A 121 2.98 -20.28 -13.16
N ILE A 122 1.84 -20.15 -13.83
CA ILE A 122 0.81 -21.20 -13.78
C ILE A 122 1.39 -22.55 -14.27
N ASP A 123 2.34 -22.52 -15.21
CA ASP A 123 3.06 -23.70 -15.71
C ASP A 123 3.98 -24.32 -14.63
N GLU A 124 4.70 -23.51 -13.85
CA GLU A 124 5.51 -23.98 -12.74
C GLU A 124 4.64 -24.57 -11.61
N LEU A 125 3.52 -23.92 -11.30
CA LEU A 125 2.55 -24.44 -10.33
C LEU A 125 1.93 -25.77 -10.79
N GLN A 126 1.67 -25.92 -12.08
CA GLN A 126 1.18 -27.19 -12.64
C GLN A 126 2.26 -28.28 -12.60
N THR A 127 3.51 -27.92 -12.91
CA THR A 127 4.66 -28.85 -12.85
C THR A 127 4.89 -29.38 -11.44
N LEU A 128 4.68 -28.54 -10.42
CA LEU A 128 4.76 -28.94 -9.02
C LEU A 128 3.51 -29.67 -8.50
N GLY A 129 2.47 -29.85 -9.34
CA GLY A 129 1.22 -30.49 -8.96
C GLY A 129 0.33 -29.66 -8.02
N ALA A 130 0.62 -28.37 -7.86
CA ALA A 130 -0.15 -27.47 -7.01
C ALA A 130 -1.47 -27.02 -7.66
N VAL A 131 -1.51 -26.96 -9.00
CA VAL A 131 -2.71 -26.60 -9.77
C VAL A 131 -2.88 -27.52 -10.97
N THR A 132 -4.09 -27.56 -11.54
CA THR A 132 -4.37 -28.22 -12.82
C THR A 132 -4.94 -27.18 -13.77
N LEU A 133 -4.29 -26.97 -14.92
CA LEU A 133 -4.84 -26.16 -16.00
C LEU A 133 -5.99 -26.90 -16.69
N ILE A 134 -7.19 -26.34 -16.64
CA ILE A 134 -8.34 -26.83 -17.40
C ILE A 134 -8.44 -25.95 -18.67
N PRO A 135 -8.18 -26.50 -19.87
CA PRO A 135 -8.28 -25.73 -21.10
C PRO A 135 -9.72 -25.23 -21.29
N ALA A 136 -9.88 -23.94 -21.51
CA ALA A 136 -11.17 -23.36 -21.85
C ALA A 136 -11.56 -23.86 -23.25
N ILE A 137 -12.58 -24.72 -23.33
CA ILE A 137 -13.24 -25.03 -24.59
C ILE A 137 -14.16 -23.84 -24.88
N PRO A 138 -13.98 -23.10 -26.00
CA PRO A 138 -14.90 -22.04 -26.36
C PRO A 138 -16.33 -22.62 -26.41
N LEU A 139 -17.28 -21.96 -25.74
CA LEU A 139 -18.69 -22.18 -26.03
C LEU A 139 -18.85 -21.87 -27.52
N LYS A 140 -19.30 -22.86 -28.31
CA LYS A 140 -19.53 -22.68 -29.75
C LYS A 140 -20.38 -21.42 -29.93
N ALA A 141 -19.86 -20.49 -30.73
CA ALA A 141 -20.61 -19.33 -31.21
C ALA A 141 -21.79 -19.77 -32.08
#